data_AF-A0A1I9G926-F1
#
_entry.id   AF-A0A1I9G926-F1
#
_cell.length_a   1.000
_cell.length_b   1.000
_cell.length_c   1.000
_cell.angle_alpha   90.00
_cell.angle_beta   90.00
_cell.angle_gamma   90.00
#
_symmetry.space_group_name_H-M   'P 1'
#
loop_
_entity.id
_entity.type
_entity.pdbx_description
1 polymer ?
#
loop_
_entity_poly.entity_id
_entity_poly.type
_entity_poly.pdbx_seq_one_letter_code
_entity_poly.pdbx_strand_id
1 'polypeptide(L)'
;MLYRKDPSSFKGYTDYLGSIMKLVRMRRKRLNYRLREDEIEGKIIIKVANLLRQFVNDFRFFIFCLIGGRAELWFDLIGFLKEEKMYIRCSKAYFRAMQLFPRNSALRIQAARFEYSVEHRIECARCIMQEGIRLNPTECSLWTNFVHLELDHVKWLITRKSILTGKGYHLPCTEEKELEVAAEAQKTPEMKVNIKEKSGQDAVLGLRVVETIIKFFNLNFSN
;
A
#
# COMPACT_ATOMS: atom_id res chain seq x y z
N MET A 1 34.07 -26.41 -9.64
CA MET A 1 32.90 -25.98 -10.45
C MET A 1 31.94 -25.23 -9.55
N LEU A 2 31.88 -23.90 -9.63
CA LEU A 2 30.86 -23.14 -8.94
C LEU A 2 29.52 -23.44 -9.61
N TYR A 3 28.66 -24.19 -8.91
CA TYR A 3 27.30 -24.50 -9.33
C TYR A 3 26.60 -23.16 -9.64
N ARG A 4 26.50 -22.79 -10.93
CA ARG A 4 25.74 -21.60 -11.33
C ARG A 4 24.29 -21.93 -11.06
N LYS A 5 23.70 -21.34 -10.02
CA LYS A 5 22.26 -21.41 -9.80
C LYS A 5 21.59 -20.71 -10.98
N ASP A 6 20.93 -21.48 -11.82
CA ASP A 6 20.20 -20.94 -12.96
C ASP A 6 18.88 -20.30 -12.48
N PRO A 7 18.53 -19.09 -12.97
CA PRO A 7 17.27 -18.43 -12.62
C PRO A 7 16.03 -19.29 -12.90
N SER A 8 16.08 -20.14 -13.94
CA SER A 8 14.98 -21.04 -14.30
C SER A 8 14.78 -22.13 -13.26
N SER A 9 15.87 -22.73 -12.77
CA SER A 9 15.82 -23.77 -11.72
C SER A 9 15.22 -23.22 -10.42
N PHE A 10 15.47 -21.95 -10.11
CA PHE A 10 14.89 -21.30 -8.95
C PHE A 10 13.38 -21.15 -9.08
N LYS A 11 12.90 -20.63 -10.22
CA LYS A 11 11.46 -20.46 -10.47
C LYS A 11 10.72 -21.79 -10.47
N GLY A 12 11.29 -22.82 -11.10
CA GLY A 12 10.74 -24.17 -11.03
C GLY A 12 10.62 -24.69 -9.60
N TYR A 13 11.59 -24.40 -8.73
CA TYR A 13 11.52 -24.81 -7.34
C TYR A 13 10.47 -24.03 -6.52
N THR A 14 10.34 -22.72 -6.74
CA THR A 14 9.28 -21.93 -6.09
C THR A 14 7.90 -22.40 -6.51
N ASP A 15 7.70 -22.69 -7.80
CA ASP A 15 6.43 -23.16 -8.35
C ASP A 15 6.07 -24.55 -7.82
N TYR A 16 7.07 -25.43 -7.68
CA TYR A 16 6.92 -26.74 -7.04
C TYR A 16 6.48 -26.61 -5.57
N LEU A 17 7.15 -25.76 -4.79
CA LEU A 17 6.78 -25.53 -3.39
C LEU A 17 5.37 -24.92 -3.27
N GLY A 18 5.00 -24.00 -4.17
CA GLY A 18 3.65 -23.45 -4.24
C GLY A 18 2.59 -24.52 -4.54
N SER A 19 2.88 -25.43 -5.47
CA SER A 19 2.00 -26.55 -5.80
C SER A 19 1.81 -27.50 -4.62
N ILE A 20 2.88 -27.83 -3.89
CA ILE A 20 2.81 -28.63 -2.66
C ILE A 20 1.95 -27.93 -1.61
N MET A 21 2.17 -26.64 -1.38
CA MET A 21 1.39 -25.87 -0.41
C MET A 21 -0.11 -25.95 -0.72
N LYS A 22 -0.47 -25.79 -2.01
CA LYS A 22 -1.85 -25.90 -2.47
C LYS A 22 -2.44 -27.28 -2.19
N LEU A 23 -1.69 -28.36 -2.47
CA LEU A 23 -2.12 -29.74 -2.19
C LEU A 23 -2.33 -29.99 -0.69
N VAL A 24 -1.42 -29.52 0.16
CA VAL A 24 -1.53 -29.65 1.62
C VAL A 24 -2.78 -28.93 2.13
N ARG A 25 -3.01 -27.69 1.70
CA ARG A 25 -4.20 -26.90 2.05
C ARG A 25 -5.50 -27.59 1.62
N MET A 26 -5.56 -28.12 0.40
CA MET A 26 -6.73 -28.87 -0.09
C MET A 26 -6.99 -30.11 0.74
N ARG A 27 -5.94 -30.88 1.08
CA ARG A 27 -6.07 -32.08 1.91
C ARG A 27 -6.57 -31.76 3.32
N ARG A 28 -6.04 -30.70 3.96
CA ARG A 28 -6.49 -30.28 5.30
C ARG A 28 -7.94 -29.82 5.32
N LYS A 29 -8.36 -29.05 4.31
CA LYS A 29 -9.76 -28.62 4.16
C LYS A 29 -10.69 -29.84 4.04
N ARG A 30 -10.33 -30.83 3.23
CA ARG A 30 -11.15 -32.04 3.05
C ARG A 30 -11.25 -32.90 4.32
N LEU A 31 -10.16 -33.02 5.07
CA LEU A 31 -10.10 -33.84 6.29
C LEU A 31 -10.51 -33.10 7.57
N ASN A 32 -10.78 -31.79 7.48
CA ASN A 32 -11.01 -30.88 8.60
C ASN A 32 -9.94 -31.01 9.72
N TYR A 33 -8.67 -31.03 9.33
CA TYR A 33 -7.53 -31.28 10.21
C TYR A 33 -6.58 -30.09 10.30
N ARG A 34 -6.44 -29.50 11.50
CA ARG A 34 -5.60 -28.30 11.76
C ARG A 34 -4.34 -28.55 12.61
N LEU A 35 -4.11 -29.77 13.07
CA LEU A 35 -2.95 -30.05 13.93
C LEU A 35 -1.63 -29.88 13.14
N ARG A 36 -0.61 -29.30 13.78
CA ARG A 36 0.73 -29.04 13.17
C ARG A 36 0.66 -28.26 11.86
N GLU A 37 -0.23 -27.27 11.76
CA GLU A 37 -0.27 -26.36 10.62
C GLU A 37 1.04 -25.57 10.52
N ASP A 38 1.47 -24.97 11.63
CA ASP A 38 2.69 -24.16 11.69
C ASP A 38 3.97 -24.95 11.42
N GLU A 39 4.04 -26.22 11.83
CA GLU A 39 5.23 -27.05 11.64
C GLU A 39 5.44 -27.51 10.20
N ILE A 40 4.38 -27.61 9.42
CA ILE A 40 4.43 -28.09 8.03
C ILE A 40 4.29 -26.90 7.09
N GLU A 41 3.14 -26.22 7.13
CA GLU A 41 2.86 -25.08 6.24
C GLU A 41 3.77 -23.90 6.60
N GLY A 42 3.89 -23.57 7.89
CA GLY A 42 4.77 -22.49 8.35
C GLY A 42 6.23 -22.69 7.91
N LYS A 43 6.77 -23.93 8.02
CA LYS A 43 8.13 -24.23 7.54
C LYS A 43 8.27 -24.08 6.03
N ILE A 44 7.28 -24.50 5.25
CA ILE A 44 7.32 -24.34 3.79
C ILE A 44 7.19 -22.86 3.42
N ILE A 45 6.30 -22.10 4.06
CA ILE A 45 6.12 -20.65 3.85
C ILE A 45 7.43 -19.90 4.12
N ILE A 46 8.05 -20.15 5.28
CA ILE A 46 9.33 -19.53 5.65
C ILE A 46 10.41 -19.90 4.64
N LYS A 47 10.44 -21.16 4.18
CA LYS A 47 11.41 -21.61 3.17
C LYS A 47 11.24 -20.88 1.85
N VAL A 48 10.01 -20.77 1.33
CA VAL A 48 9.71 -20.02 0.10
C VAL A 48 10.08 -18.55 0.25
N ALA A 49 9.69 -17.90 1.35
CA ALA A 49 10.03 -16.51 1.62
C ALA A 49 11.54 -16.27 1.69
N ASN A 50 12.29 -17.17 2.32
CA ASN A 50 13.74 -17.07 2.42
C ASN A 50 14.42 -17.27 1.07
N LEU A 51 13.91 -18.19 0.25
CA LEU A 51 14.40 -18.44 -1.10
C LEU A 51 14.19 -17.22 -2.00
N LEU A 52 12.97 -16.67 -2.03
CA LEU A 52 12.64 -15.46 -2.79
C LEU A 52 13.49 -14.27 -2.33
N ARG A 53 13.66 -14.10 -1.01
CA ARG A 53 14.54 -13.07 -0.47
C ARG A 53 16.01 -13.26 -0.87
N GLN A 54 16.51 -14.49 -0.80
CA GLN A 54 17.89 -14.79 -1.18
C GLN A 54 18.12 -14.42 -2.64
N PHE A 55 17.21 -14.82 -3.52
CA PHE A 55 17.29 -14.56 -4.94
C PHE A 55 17.28 -13.07 -5.27
N VAL A 56 16.39 -12.32 -4.61
CA VAL A 56 16.28 -10.87 -4.77
C VAL A 56 17.53 -10.13 -4.23
N ASN A 57 18.18 -10.66 -3.20
CA ASN A 57 19.41 -10.09 -2.62
C ASN A 57 20.69 -10.57 -3.33
N ASP A 58 20.62 -11.55 -4.23
CA ASP A 58 21.79 -12.04 -4.95
C ASP A 58 22.33 -10.92 -5.86
N PHE A 59 23.54 -10.46 -5.53
CA PHE A 59 24.17 -9.25 -6.09
C PHE A 59 24.32 -9.26 -7.62
N ARG A 60 24.38 -10.44 -8.23
CA ARG A 60 24.39 -10.60 -9.70
C ARG A 60 23.03 -10.28 -10.33
N PHE A 61 21.95 -10.68 -9.66
CA PHE A 61 20.59 -10.39 -10.10
C PHE A 61 20.20 -8.96 -9.78
N PHE A 62 20.72 -8.40 -8.69
CA PHE A 62 20.65 -6.97 -8.37
C PHE A 62 21.14 -6.10 -9.53
N ILE A 63 22.34 -6.38 -10.07
CA ILE A 63 22.91 -5.65 -11.22
C ILE A 63 22.06 -5.87 -12.47
N PHE A 64 21.59 -7.09 -12.71
CA PHE A 64 20.72 -7.41 -13.86
C PHE A 64 19.35 -6.71 -13.78
N CYS A 65 18.73 -6.63 -12.60
CA CYS A 65 17.47 -5.91 -12.37
C CYS A 65 17.66 -4.39 -12.46
N LEU A 66 18.79 -3.86 -11.98
CA LEU A 66 19.11 -2.43 -12.09
C LEU A 66 19.26 -2.02 -13.57
N ILE A 67 19.91 -2.86 -14.38
CA ILE A 67 20.14 -2.59 -15.81
C ILE A 67 18.90 -2.92 -16.66
N GLY A 68 18.13 -3.94 -16.28
CA GLY A 68 16.97 -4.42 -17.04
C GLY A 68 15.62 -3.85 -16.62
N GLY A 69 15.54 -3.08 -15.53
CA GLY A 69 14.29 -2.48 -15.03
C GLY A 69 13.21 -3.47 -14.55
N ARG A 70 13.56 -4.75 -14.37
CA ARG A 70 12.58 -5.80 -14.04
C ARG A 70 12.31 -5.84 -12.54
N ALA A 71 11.24 -5.16 -12.11
CA ALA A 71 10.73 -5.24 -10.74
C ALA A 71 9.84 -6.48 -10.49
N GLU A 72 9.63 -7.34 -11.50
CA GLU A 72 8.74 -8.51 -11.47
C GLU A 72 8.98 -9.42 -10.25
N LEU A 73 10.24 -9.75 -9.95
CA LEU A 73 10.58 -10.63 -8.83
C LEU A 73 10.30 -10.03 -7.47
N TRP A 74 10.41 -8.70 -7.35
CA TRP A 74 10.03 -7.99 -6.14
C TRP A 74 8.51 -8.04 -5.96
N PHE A 75 7.75 -7.90 -7.04
CA PHE A 75 6.30 -8.08 -7.00
C PHE A 75 5.90 -9.52 -6.67
N ASP A 76 6.59 -10.53 -7.19
CA ASP A 76 6.37 -11.94 -6.83
C ASP A 76 6.64 -12.17 -5.33
N LEU A 77 7.74 -11.64 -4.80
CA LEU A 77 8.06 -11.71 -3.37
C LEU A 77 7.01 -10.99 -2.51
N ILE A 78 6.65 -9.76 -2.88
CA ILE A 78 5.67 -8.94 -2.15
C ILE A 78 4.29 -9.60 -2.19
N GLY A 79 3.87 -10.12 -3.35
CA GLY A 79 2.63 -10.86 -3.53
C GLY A 79 2.56 -12.07 -2.60
N PHE A 80 3.60 -12.90 -2.61
CA PHE A 80 3.70 -14.05 -1.71
C PHE A 80 3.63 -13.64 -0.23
N LEU A 81 4.37 -12.61 0.18
CA LEU A 81 4.37 -12.14 1.56
C LEU A 81 3.02 -11.56 1.99
N LYS A 82 2.27 -10.94 1.06
CA LYS A 82 0.93 -10.41 1.31
C LYS A 82 -0.11 -11.53 1.43
N GLU A 83 -0.05 -12.53 0.55
CA GLU A 83 -0.92 -13.72 0.61
C GLU A 83 -0.75 -14.47 1.93
N GLU A 84 0.49 -14.65 2.36
CA GLU A 84 0.84 -15.36 3.61
C GLU A 84 0.80 -14.45 4.86
N LYS A 85 0.26 -13.22 4.73
CA LYS A 85 0.08 -12.24 5.82
C LYS A 85 1.35 -11.97 6.64
N MET A 86 2.52 -12.04 6.00
CA MET A 86 3.81 -11.81 6.65
C MET A 86 4.17 -10.30 6.66
N TYR A 87 3.36 -9.50 7.35
CA TYR A 87 3.38 -8.03 7.21
C TYR A 87 4.73 -7.36 7.47
N ILE A 88 5.42 -7.75 8.55
CA ILE A 88 6.75 -7.21 8.89
C ILE A 88 7.78 -7.50 7.79
N ARG A 89 7.75 -8.72 7.22
CA ARG A 89 8.66 -9.10 6.14
C ARG A 89 8.29 -8.36 4.84
N CYS A 90 7.01 -8.15 4.60
CA CYS A 90 6.49 -7.42 3.45
C CYS A 90 6.90 -5.95 3.48
N SER A 91 6.72 -5.26 4.62
CA SER A 91 7.18 -3.88 4.83
C SER A 91 8.68 -3.73 4.56
N LYS A 92 9.51 -4.63 5.11
CA LYS A 92 10.96 -4.67 4.83
C LYS A 92 11.27 -4.89 3.35
N ALA A 93 10.49 -5.72 2.65
CA ALA A 93 10.66 -5.95 1.22
C ALA A 93 10.33 -4.70 0.41
N TYR A 94 9.23 -4.00 0.72
CA TYR A 94 8.89 -2.72 0.10
C TYR A 94 9.98 -1.67 0.30
N PHE A 95 10.49 -1.49 1.52
CA PHE A 95 11.56 -0.53 1.78
C PHE A 95 12.81 -0.82 0.96
N ARG A 96 13.22 -2.09 0.85
CA ARG A 96 14.35 -2.48 0.01
C ARG A 96 14.05 -2.26 -1.48
N ALA A 97 12.87 -2.64 -1.96
CA ALA A 97 12.47 -2.44 -3.34
C ALA A 97 12.50 -0.95 -3.73
N MET A 98 12.00 -0.06 -2.87
CA MET A 98 12.00 1.39 -3.10
C MET A 98 13.41 1.99 -3.14
N GLN A 99 14.34 1.46 -2.33
CA GLN A 99 15.76 1.86 -2.38
C GLN A 99 16.40 1.52 -3.74
N LEU A 100 16.00 0.41 -4.36
CA LEU A 100 16.54 -0.02 -5.65
C LEU A 100 15.88 0.68 -6.84
N PHE A 101 14.58 0.94 -6.74
CA PHE A 101 13.78 1.54 -7.81
C PHE A 101 13.19 2.89 -7.37
N PRO A 102 14.02 3.91 -7.07
CA PRO A 102 13.53 5.18 -6.55
C PRO A 102 12.74 6.02 -7.57
N ARG A 103 12.77 5.67 -8.86
CA ARG A 103 11.97 6.35 -9.89
C ARG A 103 10.62 5.68 -10.15
N ASN A 104 10.37 4.49 -9.59
CA ASN A 104 9.11 3.78 -9.80
C ASN A 104 8.03 4.30 -8.84
N SER A 105 7.18 5.22 -9.32
CA SER A 105 6.07 5.80 -8.56
C SER A 105 5.03 4.75 -8.16
N ALA A 106 4.71 3.82 -9.05
CA ALA A 106 3.73 2.76 -8.79
C ALA A 106 4.12 1.89 -7.58
N LEU A 107 5.40 1.54 -7.47
CA LEU A 107 5.93 0.79 -6.32
C LEU A 107 5.75 1.56 -5.00
N ARG A 108 6.03 2.88 -5.00
CA ARG A 108 5.81 3.72 -3.82
C ARG A 108 4.34 3.80 -3.42
N ILE A 109 3.47 3.99 -4.40
CA ILE A 109 2.02 4.07 -4.17
C ILE A 109 1.53 2.76 -3.53
N GLN A 110 1.97 1.61 -4.05
CA GLN A 110 1.64 0.31 -3.47
C GLN A 110 2.18 0.15 -2.04
N ALA A 111 3.42 0.57 -1.78
CA ALA A 111 4.02 0.50 -0.44
C ALA A 111 3.26 1.37 0.58
N ALA A 112 2.96 2.62 0.24
CA ALA A 112 2.21 3.53 1.11
C ALA A 112 0.79 3.02 1.40
N ARG A 113 0.09 2.52 0.38
CA ARG A 113 -1.23 1.87 0.55
C ARG A 113 -1.15 0.62 1.42
N PHE A 114 -0.08 -0.18 1.28
CA PHE A 114 0.13 -1.35 2.12
C PHE A 114 0.30 -0.98 3.61
N GLU A 115 1.16 0.00 3.91
CA GLU A 115 1.39 0.49 5.28
C GLU A 115 0.11 1.04 5.94
N TYR A 116 -0.70 1.76 5.16
CA TYR A 116 -1.98 2.28 5.63
C TYR A 116 -3.06 1.21 5.78
N SER A 117 -3.20 0.30 4.82
CA SER A 117 -4.28 -0.71 4.83
C SER A 117 -4.09 -1.80 5.87
N VAL A 118 -2.85 -2.21 6.12
CA VAL A 118 -2.56 -3.35 7.01
C VAL A 118 -2.34 -2.90 8.44
N GLU A 119 -1.52 -1.87 8.65
CA GLU A 119 -1.07 -1.46 9.98
C GLU A 119 -1.64 -0.10 10.41
N HIS A 120 -2.42 0.58 9.55
CA HIS A 120 -2.93 1.94 9.77
C HIS A 120 -1.84 2.94 10.19
N ARG A 121 -0.60 2.74 9.73
CA ARG A 121 0.53 3.65 9.96
C ARG A 121 0.51 4.81 8.97
N ILE A 122 -0.35 5.80 9.25
CA ILE A 122 -0.49 6.98 8.38
C ILE A 122 0.82 7.76 8.25
N GLU A 123 1.59 7.92 9.34
CA GLU A 123 2.88 8.65 9.31
C GLU A 123 3.89 8.00 8.37
N CYS A 124 4.00 6.66 8.39
CA CYS A 124 4.87 5.93 7.46
C CYS A 124 4.42 6.11 6.01
N ALA A 125 3.11 6.01 5.76
CA ALA A 125 2.54 6.19 4.43
C ALA A 125 2.77 7.62 3.89
N ARG A 126 2.60 8.64 4.74
CA ARG A 126 2.93 10.06 4.43
C ARG A 126 4.39 10.24 4.07
N CYS A 127 5.30 9.72 4.90
CA CYS A 127 6.74 9.80 4.63
C CYS A 127 7.10 9.20 3.25
N ILE A 128 6.58 8.01 2.94
CA ILE A 128 6.82 7.33 1.65
C ILE A 128 6.28 8.16 0.48
N MET A 129 5.06 8.68 0.58
CA MET A 129 4.45 9.48 -0.50
C MET A 129 5.14 10.82 -0.69
N GLN A 130 5.42 11.54 0.40
CA GLN A 130 6.11 12.83 0.37
C GLN A 130 7.54 12.70 -0.18
N GLU A 131 8.25 11.64 0.17
CA GLU A 131 9.56 11.33 -0.44
C GLU A 131 9.42 11.05 -1.94
N GLY A 132 8.36 10.34 -2.34
CA GLY A 132 8.04 10.12 -3.74
C GLY A 132 7.81 11.40 -4.52
N ILE A 133 6.98 12.31 -3.97
CA ILE A 133 6.67 13.61 -4.56
C ILE A 133 7.93 14.48 -4.67
N ARG A 134 8.81 14.46 -3.66
CA ARG A 134 10.09 15.19 -3.72
C ARG A 134 10.99 14.71 -4.86
N LEU A 135 10.96 13.43 -5.18
CA LEU A 135 11.80 12.84 -6.22
C LEU A 135 11.23 13.07 -7.62
N ASN A 136 9.92 12.90 -7.80
CA ASN A 136 9.24 13.07 -9.07
C ASN A 136 7.97 13.93 -8.88
N PRO A 137 8.09 15.27 -8.79
CA PRO A 137 6.95 16.14 -8.53
C PRO A 137 6.00 16.24 -9.72
N THR A 138 6.46 15.94 -10.93
CA THR A 138 5.69 16.07 -12.18
C THR A 138 4.69 14.95 -12.42
N GLU A 139 4.76 13.84 -11.67
CA GLU A 139 3.88 12.71 -11.96
C GLU A 139 2.63 12.77 -11.09
N CYS A 140 1.51 13.07 -11.75
CA CYS A 140 0.22 13.32 -11.11
C CYS A 140 -0.29 12.14 -10.29
N SER A 141 0.07 10.90 -10.63
CA SER A 141 -0.49 9.74 -9.96
C SER A 141 -0.09 9.71 -8.48
N LEU A 142 1.13 10.13 -8.12
CA LEU A 142 1.59 10.27 -6.74
C LEU A 142 0.73 11.26 -5.96
N TRP A 143 0.43 12.41 -6.55
CA TRP A 143 -0.40 13.44 -5.93
C TRP A 143 -1.83 12.99 -5.72
N THR A 144 -2.45 12.41 -6.76
CA THR A 144 -3.81 11.87 -6.67
C THR A 144 -3.89 10.80 -5.58
N ASN A 145 -2.91 9.89 -5.53
CA ASN A 145 -2.86 8.85 -4.51
C ASN A 145 -2.60 9.39 -3.10
N PHE A 146 -1.79 10.45 -2.97
CA PHE A 146 -1.56 11.11 -1.70
C PHE A 146 -2.83 11.78 -1.18
N VAL A 147 -3.57 12.47 -2.04
CA VAL A 147 -4.89 13.04 -1.68
C VAL A 147 -5.87 11.96 -1.27
N HIS A 148 -5.97 10.86 -2.03
CA HIS A 148 -6.83 9.73 -1.65
C HIS A 148 -6.47 9.15 -0.27
N LEU A 149 -5.18 8.98 0.01
CA LEU A 149 -4.70 8.50 1.30
C LEU A 149 -5.13 9.43 2.46
N GLU A 150 -4.98 10.74 2.30
CA GLU A 150 -5.40 11.71 3.31
C GLU A 150 -6.91 11.75 3.49
N LEU A 151 -7.68 11.68 2.40
CA LEU A 151 -9.14 11.61 2.46
C LEU A 151 -9.61 10.35 3.19
N ASP A 152 -9.02 9.20 2.90
CA ASP A 152 -9.33 7.94 3.59
C ASP A 152 -9.01 8.05 5.10
N HIS A 153 -7.93 8.75 5.46
CA HIS A 153 -7.58 8.98 6.85
C HIS A 153 -8.55 9.93 7.57
N VAL A 154 -8.95 11.01 6.92
CA VAL A 154 -9.96 11.94 7.45
C VAL A 154 -11.30 11.22 7.62
N LYS A 155 -11.73 10.42 6.62
CA LYS A 155 -12.93 9.58 6.72
C LYS A 155 -12.85 8.68 7.96
N TRP A 156 -11.73 7.99 8.17
CA TRP A 156 -11.51 7.15 9.35
C TRP A 156 -11.57 7.93 10.68
N LEU A 157 -10.97 9.12 10.75
CA LEU A 157 -11.01 9.97 11.95
C LEU A 157 -12.44 10.42 12.29
N ILE A 158 -13.23 10.80 11.29
CA ILE A 158 -14.63 11.18 11.45
C ILE A 158 -15.44 9.99 11.97
N THR A 159 -15.29 8.81 11.35
CA THR A 159 -15.96 7.58 11.81
C THR A 159 -15.57 7.24 13.24
N ARG A 160 -14.28 7.33 13.59
CA ARG A 160 -13.80 7.09 14.95
C ARG A 160 -14.40 8.07 15.96
N LYS A 161 -14.41 9.36 15.64
CA LYS A 161 -15.02 10.42 16.47
C LYS A 161 -16.51 10.18 16.67
N SER A 162 -17.21 9.72 15.64
CA SER A 162 -18.61 9.33 15.71
C SER A 162 -18.86 8.22 16.72
N ILE A 163 -18.09 7.14 16.60
CA ILE A 163 -18.20 5.98 17.50
C ILE A 163 -17.92 6.39 18.95
N LEU A 164 -16.88 7.20 19.18
CA LEU A 164 -16.49 7.64 20.53
C LEU A 164 -17.50 8.61 21.18
N THR A 165 -18.17 9.44 20.39
CA THR A 165 -19.10 10.46 20.93
C THR A 165 -20.54 9.98 21.00
N GLY A 166 -20.87 8.81 20.43
CA GLY A 166 -22.22 8.25 20.39
C GLY A 166 -23.24 9.07 19.58
N LYS A 167 -22.81 10.19 18.99
CA LYS A 167 -23.59 10.96 18.02
C LYS A 167 -23.40 10.27 16.69
N GLY A 168 -24.47 9.75 16.10
CA GLY A 168 -24.41 9.09 14.80
C GLY A 168 -24.03 10.08 13.71
N TYR A 169 -22.73 10.23 13.44
CA TYR A 169 -22.26 10.70 12.14
C TYR A 169 -22.33 9.49 11.22
N HIS A 170 -23.54 9.16 10.80
CA HIS A 170 -23.71 8.29 9.66
C HIS A 170 -23.19 9.10 8.47
N LEU A 171 -22.00 8.75 7.95
CA LEU A 171 -21.79 8.89 6.51
C LEU A 171 -22.45 7.63 5.91
N PRO A 172 -23.69 7.70 5.40
CA PRO A 172 -24.07 6.77 4.36
C PRO A 172 -23.20 7.16 3.17
N CYS A 173 -22.11 6.41 2.95
CA CYS A 173 -21.42 6.44 1.66
C CYS A 173 -22.38 5.85 0.62
N THR A 174 -23.31 6.65 0.14
CA THR A 174 -24.00 6.43 -1.14
C THR A 174 -23.43 7.48 -2.09
N GLU A 175 -22.88 7.03 -3.23
CA GLU A 175 -22.17 7.86 -4.23
C GLU A 175 -22.94 9.15 -4.61
N GLU A 176 -24.27 9.11 -4.55
CA GLU A 176 -25.19 10.21 -4.84
C GLU A 176 -25.00 11.44 -3.92
N LYS A 177 -24.76 11.23 -2.61
CA LYS A 177 -24.58 12.34 -1.65
C LYS A 177 -23.19 12.98 -1.72
N GLU A 178 -22.17 12.23 -2.16
CA GLU A 178 -20.84 12.78 -2.39
C GLU A 178 -20.84 13.78 -3.56
N LEU A 179 -21.64 13.52 -4.60
CA LEU A 179 -21.80 14.39 -5.76
C LEU A 179 -22.55 15.70 -5.44
N GLU A 180 -23.57 15.65 -4.58
CA GLU A 180 -24.32 16.85 -4.15
C GLU A 180 -23.46 17.79 -3.28
N VAL A 181 -22.74 17.24 -2.29
CA VAL A 181 -21.86 18.02 -1.41
C VAL A 181 -20.68 18.61 -2.19
N ALA A 182 -20.13 17.88 -3.17
CA ALA A 182 -19.08 18.39 -4.06
C ALA A 182 -19.58 19.51 -4.97
N ALA A 183 -20.81 19.41 -5.49
CA ALA A 183 -21.43 20.45 -6.31
C ALA A 183 -21.76 21.73 -5.53
N GLU A 184 -22.02 21.62 -4.22
CA GLU A 184 -22.30 22.76 -3.35
C GLU A 184 -21.01 23.45 -2.85
N ALA A 185 -19.95 22.68 -2.59
CA ALA A 185 -18.63 23.20 -2.25
C ALA A 185 -17.97 24.00 -3.40
N GLN A 186 -18.32 23.69 -4.65
CA GLN A 186 -17.83 24.44 -5.82
C GLN A 186 -18.54 25.80 -6.02
N LYS A 187 -19.65 26.09 -5.31
CA LYS A 187 -20.47 27.30 -5.52
C LYS A 187 -20.14 28.50 -4.63
N THR A 188 -19.36 28.34 -3.55
CA THR A 188 -19.09 29.43 -2.59
C THR A 188 -17.59 29.66 -2.38
N PRO A 189 -16.94 30.56 -3.16
CA PRO A 189 -15.52 30.85 -2.99
C PRO A 189 -15.21 31.66 -1.73
N GLU A 190 -16.16 32.42 -1.20
CA GLU A 190 -15.92 33.28 -0.03
C GLU A 190 -17.17 33.36 0.84
N MET A 191 -17.31 32.44 1.80
CA MET A 191 -18.29 32.63 2.86
C MET A 191 -17.63 32.32 4.21
N LYS A 192 -17.32 33.40 4.95
CA LYS A 192 -17.02 33.32 6.37
C LYS A 192 -18.28 32.85 7.09
N VAL A 193 -18.52 31.55 7.11
CA VAL A 193 -19.64 30.98 7.85
C VAL A 193 -19.20 30.79 9.30
N ASN A 194 -19.90 31.48 10.20
CA ASN A 194 -19.85 31.20 11.63
C ASN A 194 -20.61 29.88 11.86
N ILE A 195 -19.92 28.74 11.66
CA ILE A 195 -20.54 27.41 11.62
C ILE A 195 -20.80 26.92 13.06
N LYS A 196 -22.08 26.81 13.42
CA LYS A 196 -22.54 26.22 14.69
C LYS A 196 -22.73 24.69 14.66
N GLU A 197 -22.32 24.00 13.61
CA GLU A 197 -22.41 22.54 13.53
C GLU A 197 -21.04 21.89 13.29
N LYS A 198 -20.61 21.03 14.23
CA LYS A 198 -19.30 20.37 14.21
C LYS A 198 -19.08 19.46 12.99
N SER A 199 -20.14 19.07 12.27
CA SER A 199 -20.08 18.34 11.00
C SER A 199 -19.46 19.17 9.87
N GLY A 200 -19.78 20.47 9.80
CA GLY A 200 -19.19 21.39 8.84
C GLY A 200 -17.70 21.62 9.10
N GLN A 201 -17.27 21.60 10.36
CA GLN A 201 -15.85 21.74 10.71
C GLN A 201 -15.01 20.57 10.19
N ASP A 202 -15.51 19.34 10.27
CA ASP A 202 -14.78 18.16 9.81
C ASP A 202 -14.69 18.11 8.28
N ALA A 203 -15.76 18.49 7.56
CA ALA A 203 -15.73 18.65 6.11
C ALA A 203 -14.79 19.77 5.66
N VAL A 204 -14.77 20.89 6.39
CA VAL A 204 -13.85 22.02 6.16
C VAL A 204 -12.39 21.62 6.41
N LEU A 205 -12.12 20.76 7.39
CA LEU A 205 -10.76 20.24 7.61
C LEU A 205 -10.30 19.38 6.42
N GLY A 206 -11.14 18.49 5.92
CA GLY A 206 -10.86 17.73 4.69
C GLY A 206 -10.63 18.65 3.49
N LEU A 207 -11.52 19.64 3.29
CA LEU A 207 -11.40 20.62 2.21
C LEU A 207 -10.09 21.42 2.31
N ARG A 208 -9.71 21.88 3.50
CA ARG A 208 -8.45 22.62 3.74
C ARG A 208 -7.21 21.79 3.47
N VAL A 209 -7.21 20.50 3.83
CA VAL A 209 -6.10 19.60 3.51
C VAL A 209 -5.99 19.43 2.00
N VAL A 210 -7.10 19.23 1.30
CA VAL A 210 -7.10 19.12 -0.17
C VAL A 210 -6.67 20.43 -0.83
N GLU A 211 -7.19 21.58 -0.39
CA GLU A 211 -6.82 22.90 -0.90
C GLU A 211 -5.32 23.20 -0.72
N THR A 212 -4.74 22.85 0.43
CA THR A 212 -3.30 23.04 0.66
C THR A 212 -2.46 22.15 -0.25
N ILE A 213 -2.89 20.91 -0.48
CA ILE A 213 -2.23 20.01 -1.43
C ILE A 213 -2.35 20.54 -2.86
N ILE A 214 -3.52 21.03 -3.28
CA ILE A 214 -3.74 21.61 -4.62
C ILE A 214 -2.90 22.87 -4.82
N LYS A 215 -2.83 23.76 -3.82
CA LYS A 215 -1.94 24.94 -3.87
C LYS A 215 -0.48 24.52 -4.04
N PHE A 216 -0.04 23.51 -3.29
CA PHE A 216 1.31 22.99 -3.40
C PHE A 216 1.58 22.31 -4.76
N PHE A 217 0.60 21.59 -5.30
CA PHE A 217 0.67 21.01 -6.64
C PHE A 217 0.84 22.09 -7.71
N ASN A 218 -0.03 23.11 -7.71
CA ASN A 218 0.03 24.20 -8.70
C ASN A 218 1.36 24.96 -8.67
N LEU A 219 1.95 25.15 -7.49
CA LEU A 219 3.28 25.76 -7.34
C LEU A 219 4.40 24.93 -7.99
N ASN A 220 4.29 23.60 -7.95
CA ASN A 220 5.30 22.70 -8.53
C ASN A 220 5.14 22.49 -10.05
N PHE A 221 3.95 22.74 -10.61
CA PHE A 221 3.67 22.61 -12.05
C PHE A 221 3.75 23.93 -12.83
N SER A 222 3.83 25.08 -12.15
CA SER A 222 3.90 26.41 -12.79
C SER A 222 5.33 26.87 -13.10
N ASN A 223 6.35 26.06 -12.80
CA ASN A 223 7.77 26.24 -13.18
C ASN A 223 8.19 25.15 -14.16
#